data_AF-A0A061AJM4-F1
#
_entry.id   AF-A0A061AJM4-F1
#
_cell.length_a   1.000
_cell.length_b   1.000
_cell.length_c   1.000
_cell.angle_alpha   90.00
_cell.angle_beta   90.00
_cell.angle_gamma   90.00
#
_symmetry.space_group_name_H-M   'P 1'
#
loop_
_entity.id
_entity.type
_entity.pdbx_description
1 polymer ?
#
loop_
_entity_poly.entity_id
_entity_poly.type
_entity_poly.pdbx_seq_one_letter_code
_entity_poly.pdbx_strand_id
1 'polypeptide(L)'
;MQPLEQVTSNDSVASVELGDYIFCAQHGMERCEACKADFREDNSFTAGCDPEPFRMPIEAEYSMNKDGEPQCKKHKKANCGSCFTFKKQILKLTKEGQKRAKTDARNNPVSNLLV
;
A
#
# COMPACT_ATOMS: atom_id res chain seq x y z
N MET A 1 -19.65 5.43 -40.26
CA MET A 1 -19.71 5.29 -38.78
C MET A 1 -18.87 4.07 -38.43
N GLN A 2 -17.67 4.28 -37.91
CA GLN A 2 -16.83 3.17 -37.43
C GLN A 2 -17.33 2.76 -36.03
N PRO A 3 -17.47 1.45 -35.74
CA PRO A 3 -17.82 1.00 -34.40
C PRO A 3 -16.65 1.30 -33.46
N LEU A 4 -16.94 1.97 -32.34
CA LEU A 4 -16.00 2.17 -31.26
C LEU A 4 -15.67 0.80 -30.68
N GLU A 5 -14.47 0.29 -30.96
CA GLU A 5 -13.95 -0.88 -30.25
C GLU A 5 -13.86 -0.51 -28.77
N GLN A 6 -14.66 -1.20 -27.97
CA GLN A 6 -14.70 -1.03 -26.54
C GLN A 6 -13.38 -1.58 -25.98
N VAL A 7 -12.40 -0.70 -25.80
CA VAL A 7 -11.16 -0.97 -25.08
C VAL A 7 -11.52 -1.28 -23.63
N THR A 8 -11.82 -2.53 -23.33
CA THR A 8 -11.89 -3.01 -21.94
C THR A 8 -10.46 -3.11 -21.44
N SER A 9 -9.90 -1.98 -20.99
CA SER A 9 -8.69 -1.94 -20.19
C SER A 9 -8.97 -2.69 -18.88
N ASN A 10 -8.83 -4.02 -18.91
CA ASN A 10 -8.98 -4.89 -17.75
C ASN A 10 -7.76 -4.82 -16.80
N ASP A 11 -7.02 -3.70 -16.87
CA ASP A 11 -5.85 -3.36 -16.05
C ASP A 11 -6.25 -2.43 -14.89
N SER A 12 -7.55 -2.35 -14.58
CA SER A 12 -8.01 -1.60 -13.42
C SER A 12 -7.49 -2.30 -12.17
N VAL A 13 -6.53 -1.69 -11.50
CA VAL A 13 -6.05 -2.14 -10.19
C VAL A 13 -7.23 -2.10 -9.22
N ALA A 14 -7.79 -3.25 -8.91
CA ALA A 14 -8.77 -3.37 -7.85
C ALA A 14 -8.07 -3.10 -6.51
N SER A 15 -8.60 -2.16 -5.73
CA SER A 15 -8.18 -1.90 -4.36
C SER A 15 -9.16 -2.51 -3.36
N VAL A 16 -8.68 -2.77 -2.15
CA VAL A 16 -9.47 -3.28 -1.03
C VAL A 16 -9.21 -2.42 0.19
N GLU A 17 -10.27 -2.10 0.91
CA GLU A 17 -10.22 -1.39 2.18
C GLU A 17 -10.12 -2.40 3.33
N LEU A 18 -9.03 -2.31 4.10
CA LEU A 18 -8.78 -3.15 5.27
C LEU A 18 -8.70 -2.24 6.49
N GLY A 19 -9.85 -2.07 7.16
CA GLY A 19 -10.01 -1.00 8.15
C GLY A 19 -10.04 0.34 7.42
N ASP A 20 -9.19 1.28 7.84
CA ASP A 20 -9.09 2.62 7.22
C ASP A 20 -8.03 2.71 6.11
N TYR A 21 -7.41 1.59 5.75
CA TYR A 21 -6.22 1.54 4.87
C TYR A 21 -6.52 0.80 3.57
N ILE A 22 -5.84 1.20 2.51
CA ILE A 22 -6.07 0.72 1.15
C ILE A 22 -4.91 -0.17 0.72
N PHE A 23 -5.24 -1.31 0.10
CA PHE A 23 -4.28 -2.28 -0.42
C PHE A 23 -4.72 -2.76 -1.81
N CYS A 24 -3.81 -3.40 -2.54
CA CYS A 24 -4.17 -4.13 -3.75
C CYS A 24 -5.11 -5.30 -3.42
N ALA A 25 -6.27 -5.37 -4.07
CA ALA A 25 -7.29 -6.40 -3.83
C ALA A 25 -6.92 -7.81 -4.30
N GLN A 26 -5.89 -7.95 -5.13
CA GLN A 26 -5.42 -9.25 -5.60
C GLN A 26 -4.33 -9.83 -4.71
N HIS A 27 -3.41 -8.97 -4.25
CA HIS A 27 -2.18 -9.41 -3.58
C HIS A 27 -2.12 -9.01 -2.10
N GLY A 28 -3.00 -8.13 -1.63
CA GLY A 28 -2.95 -7.57 -0.27
C GLY A 28 -1.70 -6.75 0.00
N MET A 29 -1.03 -6.25 -1.05
CA MET A 29 0.16 -5.43 -0.92
C MET A 29 -0.19 -3.96 -1.08
N GLU A 30 0.41 -3.14 -0.22
CA GLU A 30 0.27 -1.69 -0.25
C GLU A 30 1.00 -1.08 -1.46
N ARG A 31 2.20 -1.59 -1.76
CA ARG A 31 2.85 -1.40 -3.05
C ARG A 31 2.88 -2.74 -3.74
N CYS A 32 2.11 -2.86 -4.81
CA CYS A 32 2.02 -4.07 -5.61
C CYS A 32 2.72 -3.85 -6.94
N GLU A 33 3.90 -4.44 -7.11
CA GLU A 33 4.66 -4.34 -8.37
C GLU A 33 3.95 -5.08 -9.51
N ALA A 34 3.26 -6.18 -9.21
CA ALA A 34 2.50 -6.96 -10.19
C ALA A 34 1.34 -6.16 -10.80
N CYS A 35 0.61 -5.42 -9.97
CA CYS A 35 -0.49 -4.56 -10.41
C CYS A 35 -0.05 -3.11 -10.67
N LYS A 36 1.25 -2.79 -10.54
CA LYS A 36 1.78 -1.41 -10.65
C LYS A 36 1.02 -0.38 -9.81
N ALA A 37 0.64 -0.79 -8.60
CA ALA A 37 -0.13 0.03 -7.67
C ALA A 37 0.71 0.43 -6.46
N ASP A 38 0.59 1.68 -6.01
CA ASP A 38 1.27 2.17 -4.81
C ASP A 38 0.31 3.02 -3.99
N PHE A 39 -0.19 2.44 -2.89
CA PHE A 39 -1.11 3.08 -1.95
C PHE A 39 -0.38 3.64 -0.72
N ARG A 40 0.96 3.70 -0.75
CA ARG A 40 1.76 4.13 0.41
C ARG A 40 1.49 5.59 0.79
N GLU A 41 1.17 6.44 -0.18
CA GLU A 41 0.85 7.85 0.02
C GLU A 41 -0.47 8.01 0.79
N ASP A 42 -1.56 7.41 0.28
CA ASP A 42 -2.88 7.42 0.93
C ASP A 42 -2.81 6.85 2.35
N ASN A 43 -2.13 5.72 2.51
CA ASN A 43 -1.99 5.09 3.82
C ASN A 43 -1.12 5.90 4.79
N SER A 44 -0.08 6.57 4.31
CA SER A 44 0.70 7.52 5.11
C SER A 44 -0.17 8.70 5.57
N PHE A 45 -1.00 9.25 4.68
CA PHE A 45 -1.95 10.29 5.01
C PHE A 45 -2.95 9.84 6.07
N THR A 46 -3.59 8.68 5.90
CA THR A 46 -4.49 8.07 6.91
C THR A 46 -3.79 7.83 8.25
N ALA A 47 -2.50 7.43 8.22
CA ALA A 47 -1.71 7.26 9.43
C ALA A 47 -1.32 8.58 10.11
N GLY A 48 -1.46 9.72 9.42
CA GLY A 48 -1.11 11.05 9.90
C GLY A 48 0.40 11.32 9.86
N CYS A 49 1.10 10.82 8.85
CA CYS A 49 2.52 11.09 8.63
C CYS A 49 2.83 11.43 7.18
N ASP A 50 3.92 12.16 6.96
CA ASP A 50 4.38 12.47 5.61
C ASP A 50 4.75 11.19 4.85
N PRO A 51 4.44 11.12 3.54
CA PRO A 51 4.92 10.06 2.67
C PRO A 51 6.46 10.01 2.67
N GLU A 52 7.01 8.82 2.86
CA GLU A 52 8.45 8.58 2.90
C GLU A 52 8.84 7.60 1.77
N PRO A 53 9.57 8.05 0.72
CA PRO A 53 9.89 7.23 -0.44
C PRO A 53 10.63 5.93 -0.10
N PHE A 54 11.53 5.99 0.90
CA PHE A 54 12.34 4.85 1.35
C PHE A 54 11.61 3.94 2.35
N ARG A 55 10.33 4.21 2.64
CA ARG A 55 9.49 3.36 3.48
C ARG A 55 9.17 2.04 2.75
N MET A 56 9.38 0.93 3.45
CA MET A 56 8.96 -0.38 2.97
C MET A 56 7.44 -0.49 2.92
N PRO A 57 6.88 -1.16 1.89
CA PRO A 57 5.44 -1.41 1.83
C PRO A 57 5.00 -2.40 2.90
N ILE A 58 3.71 -2.36 3.21
CA ILE A 58 3.04 -3.32 4.09
C ILE A 58 2.31 -4.36 3.25
N GLU A 59 2.34 -5.60 3.73
CA GLU A 59 1.52 -6.70 3.24
C GLU A 59 0.44 -7.03 4.27
N ALA A 60 -0.80 -7.14 3.81
CA ALA A 60 -1.97 -7.41 4.63
C ALA A 60 -2.57 -8.78 4.27
N GLU A 61 -2.69 -9.64 5.28
CA GLU A 61 -3.30 -10.95 5.12
C GLU A 61 -4.82 -10.92 5.34
N TYR A 62 -5.59 -11.08 4.26
CA TYR A 62 -7.05 -11.19 4.33
C TYR A 62 -7.60 -12.27 3.39
N SER A 63 -8.86 -12.62 3.56
CA SER A 63 -9.67 -13.42 2.65
C SER A 63 -11.04 -12.78 2.47
N MET A 64 -11.77 -13.14 1.42
CA MET A 64 -13.16 -12.68 1.26
C MET A 64 -14.11 -13.63 2.00
N ASN A 65 -15.13 -13.09 2.66
CA ASN A 65 -16.23 -13.87 3.21
C ASN A 65 -17.26 -14.24 2.12
N LYS A 66 -18.35 -14.92 2.50
CA LYS A 66 -19.41 -15.33 1.55
C LYS A 66 -20.19 -14.14 0.97
N ASP A 67 -20.21 -13.04 1.70
CA ASP A 67 -20.90 -11.79 1.36
C ASP A 67 -20.01 -10.86 0.51
N GLY A 68 -18.77 -11.27 0.22
CA GLY A 68 -17.80 -10.50 -0.57
C GLY A 68 -17.00 -9.47 0.24
N GLU A 69 -17.12 -9.43 1.56
CA GLU A 69 -16.39 -8.51 2.42
C GLU A 69 -15.01 -9.06 2.83
N PRO A 70 -13.98 -8.21 2.95
CA PRO A 70 -12.66 -8.61 3.39
C PRO A 70 -12.62 -8.90 4.90
N GLN A 71 -12.15 -10.09 5.26
CA GLN A 71 -11.95 -10.54 6.63
C GLN A 71 -10.51 -10.96 6.87
N CYS A 72 -9.99 -10.77 8.07
CA CYS A 72 -8.63 -11.22 8.37
C CYS A 72 -8.55 -12.75 8.36
N LYS A 73 -7.45 -13.31 7.86
CA LYS A 73 -7.31 -14.79 7.78
C LYS A 73 -7.32 -15.46 9.16
N LYS A 74 -6.76 -14.79 10.17
CA LYS A 74 -6.57 -15.33 11.52
C LYS A 74 -7.86 -15.39 12.33
N HIS A 75 -8.64 -14.31 12.35
CA HIS A 75 -9.86 -14.22 13.17
C HIS A 75 -11.15 -14.32 12.36
N LYS A 76 -11.08 -14.40 11.02
CA LYS A 76 -12.24 -14.48 10.11
C LYS A 76 -13.29 -13.42 10.42
N LYS A 77 -12.83 -12.21 10.72
CA LYS A 77 -13.66 -11.07 11.10
C LYS A 77 -13.43 -9.93 10.13
N ALA A 78 -14.51 -9.40 9.57
CA ALA A 78 -14.50 -8.13 8.84
C ALA A 78 -14.08 -7.00 9.78
N ASN A 79 -13.27 -6.06 9.30
CA ASN A 79 -12.78 -4.94 10.13
C ASN A 79 -12.12 -5.39 11.45
N CYS A 80 -11.23 -6.38 11.39
CA CYS A 80 -10.57 -6.91 12.57
C CYS A 80 -9.62 -5.87 13.19
N GLY A 81 -10.04 -5.22 14.28
CA GLY A 81 -9.24 -4.21 14.99
C GLY A 81 -7.93 -4.70 15.64
N SER A 82 -7.61 -5.99 15.55
CA SER A 82 -6.31 -6.55 15.92
C SER A 82 -5.39 -6.80 14.73
N CYS A 83 -5.93 -6.88 13.51
CA CYS A 83 -5.17 -7.21 12.30
C CYS A 83 -5.10 -6.05 11.31
N PHE A 84 -6.20 -5.31 11.15
CA PHE A 84 -6.32 -4.20 10.20
C PHE A 84 -5.99 -2.85 10.84
N THR A 85 -4.91 -2.84 11.64
CA THR A 85 -4.52 -1.69 12.47
C THR A 85 -3.10 -1.27 12.10
N PHE A 86 -2.96 -0.74 10.88
CA PHE A 86 -1.64 -0.52 10.25
C PHE A 86 -0.93 0.76 10.70
N LYS A 87 -1.63 1.70 11.38
CA LYS A 87 -1.06 3.00 11.83
C LYS A 87 0.32 2.88 12.47
N LYS A 88 0.45 2.01 13.48
CA LYS A 88 1.71 1.84 14.22
C LYS A 88 2.82 1.28 13.33
N GLN A 89 2.48 0.38 12.43
CA GLN A 89 3.42 -0.22 11.48
C GLN A 89 3.89 0.83 10.45
N ILE A 90 2.98 1.64 9.91
CA ILE A 90 3.31 2.72 8.97
C ILE A 90 4.25 3.74 9.64
N LEU A 91 3.92 4.21 10.85
CA LEU A 91 4.76 5.17 11.57
C LEU A 91 6.15 4.60 11.87
N LYS A 92 6.24 3.31 12.23
CA LYS A 92 7.53 2.64 12.45
C LYS A 92 8.34 2.56 11.15
N LEU A 93 7.74 2.06 10.07
CA LEU A 93 8.40 1.91 8.78
C LEU A 93 8.81 3.25 8.18
N THR A 94 8.04 4.31 8.42
CA THR A 94 8.36 5.69 8.00
C THR A 94 9.64 6.17 8.67
N LYS A 95 9.75 6.00 10.00
CA LYS A 95 11.00 6.32 10.74
C LYS A 95 12.19 5.49 10.25
N GLU A 96 11.96 4.22 9.90
CA GLU A 96 13.00 3.37 9.30
C GLU A 96 13.39 3.83 7.90
N GLY A 97 12.42 4.26 7.08
CA GLY A 97 12.64 4.86 5.76
C GLY A 97 13.50 6.12 5.84
N GLN A 98 13.19 7.04 6.75
CA GLN A 98 13.99 8.25 6.99
C GLN A 98 15.44 7.93 7.39
N LYS A 99 15.66 6.87 8.19
CA LYS A 99 17.02 6.41 8.53
C LYS A 99 17.75 5.82 7.32
N ARG A 100 17.04 5.10 6.46
CA ARG A 100 17.59 4.57 5.20
C ARG A 100 17.95 5.70 4.25
N ALA A 101 17.08 6.69 4.08
CA ALA A 101 17.36 7.89 3.28
C ALA A 101 18.66 8.59 3.71
N LYS A 102 18.87 8.76 5.02
CA LYS A 102 20.11 9.35 5.57
C LYS A 102 21.34 8.47 5.33
N THR A 103 21.18 7.16 5.43
CA THR A 103 22.28 6.20 5.19
C THR A 103 22.66 6.18 3.72
N ASP A 104 21.66 6.20 2.83
CA ASP A 104 21.83 6.27 1.38
C ASP A 104 22.53 7.57 0.97
N ALA A 105 22.06 8.72 1.45
CA ALA A 105 22.69 10.02 1.21
C ALA A 105 24.16 10.07 1.67
N ARG A 106 24.51 9.38 2.78
CA ARG A 106 25.89 9.27 3.26
C ARG A 106 26.74 8.37 2.37
N ASN A 107 26.18 7.27 1.88
CA ASN A 107 26.91 6.27 1.09
C ASN A 107 26.99 6.65 -0.40
N ASN A 108 26.09 7.50 -0.89
CA ASN A 108 26.07 8.00 -2.26
C ASN A 108 25.89 9.54 -2.28
N PRO A 109 26.94 10.31 -1.95
CA PRO A 109 26.86 11.77 -1.85
C PRO A 109 26.67 12.48 -3.21
N VAL A 110 26.73 11.76 -4.33
CA VAL A 110 26.69 12.34 -5.70
C VAL A 110 25.24 12.57 -6.18
N SER A 111 24.23 11.96 -5.56
CA SER A 111 22.83 12.12 -5.97
C SER A 111 22.21 13.50 -5.64
N ASN A 112 22.94 14.37 -4.94
CA ASN A 112 22.52 15.76 -4.67
C ASN A 112 23.07 16.77 -5.69
N LEU A 113 23.64 16.29 -6.81
CA LEU A 113 24.22 17.13 -7.85
C LEU A 113 23.50 16.98 -9.20
N LEU A 114 22.16 17.02 -9.22
CA LEU A 114 21.42 17.36 -10.44
C LEU A 114 20.21 18.22 -10.06
N VAL A 115 20.25 19.43 -10.63
CA VAL A 115 19.28 20.53 -10.64
C VAL A 115 17.89 20.08 -11.06
#